data_AF-A0A956RH94-F1
#
_entry.id   AF-A0A956RH94-F1
#
_cell.length_a   1.000
_cell.length_b   1.000
_cell.length_c   1.000
_cell.angle_alpha   90.00
_cell.angle_beta   90.00
_cell.angle_gamma   90.00
#
_symmetry.space_group_name_H-M   'P 1'
#
loop_
_entity.id
_entity.type
_entity.pdbx_description
1 polymer ?
#
loop_
_entity_poly.entity_id
_entity_poly.type
_entity_poly.pdbx_seq_one_letter_code
_entity_poly.pdbx_strand_id
1 'polypeptide(L)'
;FLFVIDSSGSMSDEQDNVIASFPGFIDTITQSLAAQDFHIMVVSTDNGEDSGLSNMCNGDVCNCTPAPACCASKCKGSVMTCSGFACDDLPVGPCDYVYGGGRVYNAVGDDCGLAGGLRYMQSSQPDVEATFECVGDVGTYGSGKEKPMLAASEAISAAMVAPGACNEGFLRDDAILVLTFITDEEDDENDNGSPGGPADWYSALVARKGGDASAIVTLGLVGDSNLPNGLCPADVDPQMDGAVPAPRLQSFVSMFEYGVIGSVCASDYTPFFVDAVSVIDFACDSFEPPE
;
A
#
# COMPACT_ATOMS: atom_id res chain seq x y z
N PHE A 1 -5.18 -4.18 -8.74
CA PHE A 1 -5.18 -3.13 -7.72
C PHE A 1 -4.00 -3.33 -6.79
N LEU A 2 -3.11 -2.34 -6.72
CA LEU A 2 -2.01 -2.29 -5.79
C LEU A 2 -2.25 -1.11 -4.85
N PHE A 3 -2.39 -1.37 -3.56
CA PHE A 3 -2.49 -0.37 -2.50
C PHE A 3 -1.15 -0.27 -1.79
N VAL A 4 -0.57 0.92 -1.79
CA VAL A 4 0.64 1.26 -1.04
C VAL A 4 0.24 2.16 0.10
N ILE A 5 0.29 1.64 1.32
CA ILE A 5 -0.20 2.34 2.51
C ILE A 5 1.00 2.71 3.37
N ASP A 6 1.10 4.01 3.66
CA ASP A 6 2.08 4.54 4.59
C ASP A 6 1.87 3.98 6.01
N SER A 7 2.98 3.58 6.62
CA SER A 7 3.04 2.93 7.93
C SER A 7 3.70 3.79 9.02
N SER A 8 3.84 5.09 8.76
CA SER A 8 4.36 6.08 9.69
C SER A 8 3.43 6.31 10.89
N GLY A 9 3.95 7.00 11.90
CA GLY A 9 3.27 7.23 13.18
C GLY A 9 1.97 8.02 13.11
N SER A 10 1.82 8.88 12.11
CA SER A 10 0.68 9.78 11.94
C SER A 10 -0.48 9.14 11.17
N MET A 11 -0.23 8.10 10.38
CA MET A 11 -1.17 7.51 9.42
C MET A 11 -2.38 6.76 10.00
N SER A 12 -2.65 6.84 11.31
CA SER A 12 -3.71 6.03 11.94
C SER A 12 -5.09 6.36 11.36
N ASP A 13 -5.43 7.63 11.27
CA ASP A 13 -6.76 8.07 10.84
C ASP A 13 -6.94 7.85 9.33
N GLU A 14 -5.86 8.04 8.56
CA GLU A 14 -5.80 7.77 7.13
C GLU A 14 -5.97 6.28 6.80
N GLN A 15 -5.35 5.39 7.59
CA GLN A 15 -5.53 3.94 7.48
C GLN A 15 -6.99 3.55 7.74
N ASP A 16 -7.60 4.08 8.81
CA ASP A 16 -9.01 3.86 9.12
C ASP A 16 -9.92 4.35 7.98
N ASN A 17 -9.63 5.52 7.39
CA ASN A 17 -10.41 6.10 6.31
C ASN A 17 -10.34 5.30 5.00
N VAL A 18 -9.17 4.77 4.62
CA VAL A 18 -9.07 3.89 3.43
C VAL A 18 -9.77 2.57 3.65
N ILE A 19 -9.63 1.97 4.84
CA ILE A 19 -10.31 0.72 5.20
C ILE A 19 -11.82 0.91 5.15
N ALA A 20 -12.33 1.99 5.75
CA ALA A 20 -13.76 2.28 5.80
C ALA A 20 -14.37 2.59 4.42
N SER A 21 -13.57 3.14 3.49
CA SER A 21 -14.03 3.49 2.14
C SER A 21 -13.97 2.31 1.15
N PHE A 22 -13.16 1.29 1.45
CA PHE A 22 -12.90 0.19 0.54
C PHE A 22 -14.13 -0.65 0.16
N PRO A 23 -15.08 -1.00 1.07
CA PRO A 23 -16.28 -1.76 0.71
C PRO A 23 -17.07 -1.10 -0.42
N GLY A 24 -17.35 0.21 -0.31
CA GLY A 24 -18.06 0.95 -1.35
C GLY A 24 -17.30 1.03 -2.67
N PHE A 25 -15.97 1.14 -2.60
CA PHE A 25 -15.10 1.13 -3.77
C PHE A 25 -15.17 -0.22 -4.50
N ILE A 26 -14.94 -1.34 -3.81
CA ILE A 26 -14.89 -2.65 -4.45
C ILE A 26 -16.27 -3.12 -4.91
N ASP A 27 -17.33 -2.78 -4.18
CA ASP A 27 -18.72 -3.01 -4.60
C ASP A 27 -19.00 -2.33 -5.93
N THR A 28 -18.60 -1.05 -6.06
CA THR A 28 -18.84 -0.32 -7.30
C THR A 28 -18.02 -0.93 -8.44
N ILE A 29 -16.74 -1.23 -8.24
CA ILE A 29 -15.87 -1.89 -9.23
C ILE A 29 -16.47 -3.22 -9.71
N THR A 30 -16.93 -4.08 -8.80
CA THR A 30 -17.46 -5.40 -9.16
C THR A 30 -18.82 -5.32 -9.85
N GLN A 31 -19.63 -4.29 -9.53
CA GLN A 31 -20.94 -4.07 -10.15
C GLN A 31 -20.86 -3.33 -11.50
N SER A 32 -19.99 -2.33 -11.64
CA SER A 32 -19.92 -1.46 -12.82
C SER A 32 -19.06 -2.06 -13.92
N LEU A 33 -17.88 -2.62 -13.59
CA LEU A 33 -16.87 -2.95 -14.59
C LEU A 33 -17.05 -4.32 -15.24
N ALA A 34 -18.02 -5.12 -14.76
CA ALA A 34 -18.08 -6.56 -15.00
C ALA A 34 -16.73 -7.28 -14.75
N ALA A 35 -15.82 -6.65 -14.00
CA ALA A 35 -14.50 -7.14 -13.64
C ALA A 35 -14.68 -8.25 -12.61
N GLN A 36 -14.98 -9.44 -13.10
CA GLN A 36 -15.12 -10.66 -12.31
C GLN A 36 -13.75 -11.28 -11.98
N ASP A 37 -12.67 -10.72 -12.51
CA ASP A 37 -11.30 -11.18 -12.30
C ASP A 37 -10.39 -10.01 -11.95
N PHE A 38 -9.93 -10.00 -10.70
CA PHE A 38 -9.07 -8.95 -10.15
C PHE A 38 -8.03 -9.55 -9.22
N HIS A 39 -6.90 -8.85 -9.10
CA HIS A 39 -5.93 -9.03 -8.04
C HIS A 39 -5.89 -7.77 -7.17
N ILE A 40 -5.90 -7.91 -5.84
CA ILE A 40 -5.79 -6.80 -4.88
C ILE A 40 -4.65 -7.11 -3.91
N MET A 41 -3.60 -6.29 -3.94
CA MET A 41 -2.45 -6.41 -3.05
C MET A 41 -2.32 -5.14 -2.21
N VAL A 42 -2.02 -5.32 -0.93
CA VAL A 42 -1.62 -4.25 -0.02
C VAL A 42 -0.13 -4.42 0.30
N VAL A 43 0.63 -3.34 0.20
CA VAL A 43 2.03 -3.26 0.63
C VAL A 43 2.19 -2.02 1.52
N SER A 44 3.14 -2.05 2.45
CA SER A 44 3.49 -0.86 3.23
C SER A 44 4.61 -0.06 2.56
N THR A 45 4.83 1.17 3.02
CA THR A 45 5.99 2.02 2.65
C THR A 45 7.31 1.59 3.30
N ASP A 46 7.30 0.47 4.05
CA ASP A 46 8.44 -0.05 4.83
C ASP A 46 8.93 -1.40 4.28
N ASN A 47 10.17 -1.77 4.58
CA ASN A 47 10.76 -3.05 4.18
C ASN A 47 10.68 -4.13 5.27
N GLY A 48 10.06 -3.88 6.41
CA GLY A 48 9.96 -4.77 7.56
C GLY A 48 11.21 -4.85 8.43
N GLU A 49 12.39 -4.43 7.95
CA GLU A 49 13.66 -4.58 8.67
C GLU A 49 13.84 -3.54 9.78
N ASP A 50 13.41 -2.30 9.54
CA ASP A 50 13.50 -1.18 10.48
C ASP A 50 12.17 -0.92 11.23
N SER A 51 11.18 -1.79 11.02
CA SER A 51 9.88 -1.77 11.69
C SER A 51 9.95 -2.25 13.15
N GLY A 52 8.93 -1.98 13.97
CA GLY A 52 8.91 -2.47 15.36
C GLY A 52 9.33 -1.45 16.43
N LEU A 53 9.25 -0.15 16.09
CA LEU A 53 9.61 0.96 17.00
C LEU A 53 8.78 0.95 18.29
N SER A 54 7.56 0.40 18.24
CA SER A 54 6.77 0.09 19.43
C SER A 54 6.93 -1.36 19.83
N ASN A 55 7.34 -1.57 21.09
CA ASN A 55 7.35 -2.88 21.71
C ASN A 55 7.20 -2.76 23.23
N MET A 56 6.59 -3.77 23.82
CA MET A 56 6.48 -3.92 25.25
C MET A 56 6.78 -5.37 25.62
N CYS A 57 7.77 -5.55 26.49
CA CYS A 57 8.16 -6.87 26.99
C CYS A 57 7.97 -6.93 28.50
N ASN A 58 7.32 -7.99 28.98
CA ASN A 58 7.12 -8.28 30.39
C ASN A 58 7.58 -9.72 30.69
N GLY A 59 8.81 -9.85 31.17
CA GLY A 59 9.46 -11.16 31.32
C GLY A 59 9.68 -11.79 29.96
N ASP A 60 9.17 -13.01 29.79
CA ASP A 60 9.38 -13.84 28.59
C ASP A 60 8.32 -13.60 27.50
N VAL A 61 7.44 -12.60 27.68
CA VAL A 61 6.37 -12.25 26.74
C VAL A 61 6.59 -10.84 26.21
N CYS A 62 6.64 -10.69 24.89
CA CYS A 62 6.71 -9.40 24.20
C CYS A 62 5.48 -9.19 23.32
N ASN A 63 5.15 -7.93 23.04
CA ASN A 63 4.32 -7.52 21.93
C ASN A 63 5.09 -6.45 21.14
N CYS A 64 4.96 -6.46 19.83
CA CYS A 64 5.49 -5.42 18.95
C CYS A 64 4.60 -5.25 17.71
N THR A 65 4.78 -4.13 17.02
CA THR A 65 4.01 -3.76 15.83
C THR A 65 4.96 -3.14 14.79
N PRO A 66 4.89 -3.50 13.50
CA PRO A 66 4.02 -4.52 12.90
C PRO A 66 4.53 -5.95 13.13
N ALA A 67 3.67 -6.81 13.67
CA ALA A 67 3.94 -8.25 13.80
C ALA A 67 3.51 -9.01 12.52
N PRO A 68 4.06 -10.20 12.25
CA PRO A 68 5.10 -10.89 13.01
C PRO A 68 6.53 -10.40 12.71
N ALA A 69 6.74 -9.54 11.70
CA ALA A 69 8.08 -9.12 11.25
C ALA A 69 8.95 -8.55 12.38
N CYS A 70 8.39 -7.67 13.21
CA CYS A 70 9.11 -7.08 14.34
C CYS A 70 9.58 -8.12 15.38
N CYS A 71 8.89 -9.27 15.48
CA CYS A 71 9.18 -10.31 16.47
C CYS A 71 10.51 -11.03 16.21
N ALA A 72 11.00 -11.07 14.98
CA ALA A 72 12.29 -11.70 14.67
C ALA A 72 13.47 -11.01 15.40
N SER A 73 13.34 -9.72 15.68
CA SER A 73 14.34 -9.00 16.48
C SER A 73 14.19 -9.28 17.98
N LYS A 74 12.95 -9.39 18.49
CA LYS A 74 12.62 -9.51 19.91
C LYS A 74 12.85 -10.91 20.45
N CYS A 75 12.66 -11.93 19.61
CA CYS A 75 12.89 -13.32 19.96
C CYS A 75 14.37 -13.70 20.14
N LYS A 76 15.30 -12.76 19.93
CA LYS A 76 16.73 -12.94 20.22
C LYS A 76 17.01 -12.76 21.72
N GLY A 77 16.59 -13.72 22.56
CA GLY A 77 16.81 -13.66 24.02
C GLY A 77 16.06 -14.73 24.82
N SER A 78 15.67 -14.40 26.06
CA SER A 78 14.81 -15.26 26.91
C SER A 78 13.32 -15.12 26.60
N VAL A 79 12.96 -14.39 25.54
CA VAL A 79 11.55 -14.20 25.13
C VAL A 79 11.03 -15.51 24.56
N MET A 80 9.95 -16.02 25.14
CA MET A 80 9.28 -17.25 24.73
C MET A 80 8.20 -16.97 23.69
N THR A 81 7.49 -15.84 23.82
CA THR A 81 6.43 -15.45 22.89
C THR A 81 6.47 -13.98 22.52
N CYS A 82 6.11 -13.65 21.28
CA CYS A 82 6.02 -12.29 20.79
C CYS A 82 4.72 -12.09 19.98
N SER A 83 3.87 -11.14 20.37
CA SER A 83 2.56 -10.86 19.72
C SER A 83 1.72 -12.13 19.51
N GLY A 84 1.72 -13.03 20.50
CA GLY A 84 1.01 -14.31 20.45
C GLY A 84 1.77 -15.44 19.73
N PHE A 85 2.83 -15.16 18.98
CA PHE A 85 3.67 -16.16 18.31
C PHE A 85 4.70 -16.77 19.23
N ALA A 86 5.03 -18.05 19.03
CA ALA A 86 6.17 -18.68 19.69
C ALA A 86 7.48 -18.20 19.04
N CYS A 87 8.46 -17.81 19.85
CA CYS A 87 9.70 -17.25 19.34
C CYS A 87 10.57 -18.22 18.53
N ASP A 88 10.39 -19.53 18.75
CA ASP A 88 11.06 -20.59 17.99
C ASP A 88 10.33 -20.96 16.69
N ASP A 89 9.16 -20.38 16.42
CA ASP A 89 8.27 -20.71 15.29
C ASP A 89 7.51 -19.46 14.80
N LEU A 90 8.27 -18.41 14.45
CA LEU A 90 7.69 -17.19 13.90
C LEU A 90 7.29 -17.39 12.42
N PRO A 91 6.08 -17.00 12.01
CA PRO A 91 5.64 -17.09 10.63
C PRO A 91 6.13 -15.88 9.82
N VAL A 92 7.45 -15.71 9.76
CA VAL A 92 8.13 -14.67 8.95
C VAL A 92 9.03 -15.34 7.93
N GLY A 93 9.03 -14.81 6.72
CA GLY A 93 9.88 -15.23 5.62
C GLY A 93 10.59 -14.04 4.96
N PRO A 94 11.42 -14.30 3.94
CA PRO A 94 12.14 -13.25 3.22
C PRO A 94 11.22 -12.18 2.62
N CYS A 95 9.98 -12.56 2.25
CA CYS A 95 9.00 -11.65 1.67
C CYS A 95 8.43 -10.63 2.65
N ASP A 96 8.62 -10.83 3.96
CA ASP A 96 8.22 -9.88 4.99
C ASP A 96 9.32 -8.84 5.27
N TYR A 97 10.49 -8.98 4.64
CA TYR A 97 11.67 -8.12 4.81
C TYR A 97 12.12 -7.42 3.52
N VAL A 98 11.18 -7.13 2.62
CA VAL A 98 11.45 -6.46 1.34
C VAL A 98 10.39 -5.39 1.05
N TYR A 99 10.80 -4.30 0.40
CA TYR A 99 9.85 -3.35 -0.15
C TYR A 99 8.92 -4.03 -1.15
N GLY A 100 7.64 -3.68 -1.10
CA GLY A 100 6.64 -4.17 -2.05
C GLY A 100 6.23 -5.64 -1.86
N GLY A 101 6.68 -6.34 -0.82
CA GLY A 101 6.16 -7.67 -0.49
C GLY A 101 4.70 -7.58 -0.01
N GLY A 102 3.76 -8.23 -0.70
CA GLY A 102 2.33 -8.16 -0.34
C GLY A 102 2.07 -8.57 1.11
N ARG A 103 1.15 -7.93 1.83
CA ARG A 103 0.90 -8.20 3.26
C ARG A 103 0.08 -9.49 3.44
N VAL A 104 0.34 -10.21 4.54
CA VAL A 104 -0.42 -11.41 4.96
C VAL A 104 -1.04 -11.25 6.35
N TYR A 105 -0.42 -10.41 7.19
CA TYR A 105 -0.85 -10.15 8.56
C TYR A 105 -1.23 -8.68 8.71
N ASN A 106 -2.14 -8.38 9.66
CA ASN A 106 -2.42 -7.00 10.09
C ASN A 106 -1.29 -6.46 11.00
N ALA A 107 -1.45 -5.27 11.56
CA ALA A 107 -0.43 -4.63 12.39
C ALA A 107 -0.06 -5.43 13.65
N VAL A 108 -1.01 -6.14 14.24
CA VAL A 108 -0.82 -6.91 15.48
C VAL A 108 -0.44 -8.37 15.26
N GLY A 109 -0.42 -8.83 14.00
CA GLY A 109 -0.01 -10.18 13.62
C GLY A 109 -1.17 -11.17 13.45
N ASP A 110 -2.42 -10.73 13.33
CA ASP A 110 -3.49 -11.64 12.94
C ASP A 110 -3.34 -12.02 11.47
N ASP A 111 -3.50 -13.32 11.15
CA ASP A 111 -3.50 -13.82 9.78
C ASP A 111 -4.78 -13.36 9.08
N CYS A 112 -4.62 -12.62 7.98
CA CYS A 112 -5.73 -12.05 7.24
C CYS A 112 -6.45 -13.05 6.33
N GLY A 113 -6.01 -14.31 6.28
CA GLY A 113 -6.75 -15.37 5.62
C GLY A 113 -6.77 -15.25 4.09
N LEU A 114 -5.69 -14.76 3.48
CA LEU A 114 -5.57 -14.73 2.03
C LEU A 114 -5.63 -16.15 1.44
N ALA A 115 -6.53 -16.34 0.48
CA ALA A 115 -6.74 -17.62 -0.17
C ALA A 115 -5.55 -18.03 -1.03
N GLY A 116 -5.34 -19.35 -1.17
CA GLY A 116 -4.33 -19.91 -2.06
C GLY A 116 -2.88 -19.77 -1.59
N GLY A 117 -2.64 -19.26 -0.37
CA GLY A 117 -1.28 -18.98 0.11
C GLY A 117 -0.60 -17.84 -0.65
N LEU A 118 -1.38 -16.97 -1.27
CA LEU A 118 -0.93 -15.80 -2.00
C LEU A 118 -0.72 -14.61 -1.05
N ARG A 119 0.03 -13.62 -1.52
CA ARG A 119 0.23 -12.33 -0.85
C ARG A 119 -0.66 -11.21 -1.43
N TYR A 120 -1.73 -11.61 -2.11
CA TYR A 120 -2.76 -10.76 -2.70
C TYR A 120 -4.07 -11.53 -2.82
N MET A 121 -5.18 -10.82 -2.81
CA MET A 121 -6.51 -11.38 -3.01
C MET A 121 -6.78 -11.57 -4.50
N GLN A 122 -7.40 -12.69 -4.85
CA GLN A 122 -8.00 -12.89 -6.17
C GLN A 122 -9.52 -12.75 -6.06
N SER A 123 -10.23 -12.73 -7.19
CA SER A 123 -11.70 -12.73 -7.20
C SER A 123 -12.35 -13.97 -6.55
N SER A 124 -11.56 -15.02 -6.29
CA SER A 124 -11.98 -16.20 -5.53
C SER A 124 -11.83 -16.07 -4.01
N GLN A 125 -11.30 -14.95 -3.51
CA GLN A 125 -11.20 -14.67 -2.07
C GLN A 125 -12.61 -14.70 -1.46
N PRO A 126 -12.86 -15.52 -0.41
CA PRO A 126 -14.22 -15.68 0.14
C PRO A 126 -14.86 -14.40 0.68
N ASP A 127 -14.04 -13.51 1.24
CA ASP A 127 -14.47 -12.24 1.83
C ASP A 127 -13.42 -11.16 1.55
N VAL A 128 -13.56 -10.47 0.42
CA VAL A 128 -12.58 -9.46 -0.04
C VAL A 128 -12.57 -8.26 0.89
N GLU A 129 -13.71 -7.85 1.42
CA GLU A 129 -13.85 -6.69 2.31
C GLU A 129 -13.14 -6.94 3.65
N ALA A 130 -13.46 -8.03 4.34
CA ALA A 130 -12.83 -8.35 5.62
C ALA A 130 -11.33 -8.66 5.46
N THR A 131 -10.93 -9.27 4.33
CA THR A 131 -9.51 -9.52 4.04
C THR A 131 -8.76 -8.20 3.84
N PHE A 132 -9.33 -7.25 3.09
CA PHE A 132 -8.73 -5.93 2.89
C PHE A 132 -8.68 -5.13 4.19
N GLU A 133 -9.75 -5.13 4.99
CA GLU A 133 -9.77 -4.50 6.32
C GLU A 133 -8.59 -4.99 7.17
N CYS A 134 -8.31 -6.29 7.15
CA CYS A 134 -7.19 -6.87 7.87
C CYS A 134 -5.82 -6.48 7.28
N VAL A 135 -5.58 -6.66 5.97
CA VAL A 135 -4.26 -6.36 5.41
C VAL A 135 -3.96 -4.86 5.28
N GLY A 136 -5.02 -4.04 5.24
CA GLY A 136 -4.99 -2.59 5.17
C GLY A 136 -4.52 -1.92 6.45
N ASP A 137 -4.74 -2.57 7.60
CA ASP A 137 -4.12 -2.21 8.89
C ASP A 137 -2.62 -2.57 8.82
N VAL A 138 -1.83 -1.68 8.23
CA VAL A 138 -0.38 -1.86 8.07
C VAL A 138 0.37 -1.52 9.36
N GLY A 139 -0.27 -0.77 10.25
CA GLY A 139 0.27 -0.27 11.51
C GLY A 139 1.02 1.05 11.33
N THR A 140 1.25 1.75 12.44
CA THR A 140 1.82 3.11 12.48
C THR A 140 3.23 3.15 13.11
N TYR A 141 3.95 2.02 13.05
CA TYR A 141 5.29 1.88 13.64
C TYR A 141 6.33 1.39 12.63
N GLY A 142 6.09 1.69 11.35
CA GLY A 142 7.09 1.59 10.30
C GLY A 142 8.14 2.70 10.38
N SER A 143 9.06 2.70 9.42
CA SER A 143 10.04 3.76 9.22
C SER A 143 9.34 5.08 8.94
N GLY A 144 9.74 6.17 9.61
CA GLY A 144 9.31 7.54 9.24
C GLY A 144 10.04 8.08 8.01
N LYS A 145 10.40 7.21 7.07
CA LYS A 145 11.03 7.58 5.80
C LYS A 145 10.15 7.06 4.70
N GLU A 146 9.32 7.93 4.16
CA GLU A 146 8.31 7.50 3.23
C GLU A 146 8.88 7.15 1.86
N LYS A 147 8.56 5.94 1.43
CA LYS A 147 9.01 5.36 0.17
C LYS A 147 7.88 4.69 -0.62
N PRO A 148 6.71 5.35 -0.79
CA PRO A 148 5.61 4.75 -1.53
C PRO A 148 5.99 4.37 -2.96
N MET A 149 6.85 5.14 -3.64
CA MET A 149 7.21 4.85 -5.02
C MET A 149 8.20 3.69 -5.16
N LEU A 150 9.09 3.50 -4.19
CA LEU A 150 9.93 2.31 -4.12
C LEU A 150 9.09 1.07 -3.82
N ALA A 151 8.20 1.13 -2.83
CA ALA A 151 7.30 0.03 -2.51
C ALA A 151 6.41 -0.35 -3.71
N ALA A 152 5.84 0.63 -4.40
CA ALA A 152 5.06 0.41 -5.62
C ALA A 152 5.88 -0.27 -6.71
N SER A 153 7.07 0.27 -7.00
CA SER A 153 7.95 -0.21 -8.08
C SER A 153 8.47 -1.62 -7.80
N GLU A 154 8.83 -1.91 -6.55
CA GLU A 154 9.27 -3.24 -6.15
C GLU A 154 8.13 -4.25 -6.20
N ALA A 155 6.93 -3.90 -5.73
CA ALA A 155 5.79 -4.81 -5.71
C ALA A 155 5.47 -5.42 -7.08
N ILE A 156 5.68 -4.64 -8.15
CA ILE A 156 5.44 -5.08 -9.53
C ILE A 156 6.71 -5.43 -10.30
N SER A 157 7.89 -5.39 -9.66
CA SER A 157 9.18 -5.59 -10.33
C SER A 157 9.32 -6.98 -10.94
N ALA A 158 10.19 -7.13 -11.94
CA ALA A 158 10.43 -8.42 -12.58
C ALA A 158 10.85 -9.51 -11.58
N ALA A 159 11.61 -9.13 -10.56
CA ALA A 159 12.08 -10.05 -9.54
C ALA A 159 10.95 -10.46 -8.59
N MET A 160 10.03 -9.56 -8.27
CA MET A 160 8.97 -9.81 -7.29
C MET A 160 7.79 -10.61 -7.87
N VAL A 161 7.45 -10.42 -9.15
CA VAL A 161 6.31 -11.13 -9.77
C VAL A 161 6.67 -12.41 -10.51
N ALA A 162 7.97 -12.76 -10.55
CA ALA A 162 8.45 -13.98 -11.20
C ALA A 162 7.96 -15.26 -10.47
N PRO A 163 7.96 -16.42 -11.16
CA PRO A 163 7.65 -17.70 -10.52
C PRO A 163 8.53 -17.98 -9.30
N GLY A 164 7.90 -18.31 -8.17
CA GLY A 164 8.53 -18.56 -6.87
C GLY A 164 8.90 -17.31 -6.07
N ALA A 165 8.62 -16.11 -6.59
CA ALA A 165 8.89 -14.86 -5.88
C ALA A 165 7.70 -14.39 -5.03
N CYS A 166 7.91 -13.34 -4.24
CA CYS A 166 6.95 -12.91 -3.22
C CYS A 166 5.57 -12.54 -3.77
N ASN A 167 5.52 -11.97 -4.96
CA ASN A 167 4.31 -11.46 -5.60
C ASN A 167 4.01 -12.23 -6.89
N GLU A 168 4.40 -13.51 -6.95
CA GLU A 168 4.20 -14.36 -8.13
C GLU A 168 2.79 -14.23 -8.70
N GLY A 169 2.71 -13.88 -9.99
CA GLY A 169 1.46 -13.80 -10.74
C GLY A 169 0.58 -12.59 -10.42
N PHE A 170 1.00 -11.68 -9.53
CA PHE A 170 0.19 -10.50 -9.19
C PHE A 170 -0.05 -9.58 -10.40
N LEU A 171 1.01 -9.16 -11.07
CA LEU A 171 0.93 -8.29 -12.26
C LEU A 171 0.59 -9.14 -13.49
N ARG A 172 -0.50 -8.79 -14.16
CA ARG A 172 -0.95 -9.46 -15.40
C ARG A 172 -0.80 -8.54 -16.60
N ASP A 173 -0.38 -9.10 -17.72
CA ASP A 173 -0.25 -8.36 -18.98
C ASP A 173 -1.64 -8.01 -19.55
N ASP A 174 -2.63 -8.88 -19.34
CA ASP A 174 -4.00 -8.78 -19.84
C ASP A 174 -4.98 -7.99 -18.95
N ALA A 175 -4.47 -7.23 -17.97
CA ALA A 175 -5.27 -6.37 -17.10
C ALA A 175 -4.59 -5.03 -16.83
N ILE A 176 -5.37 -3.96 -16.65
CA ILE A 176 -4.82 -2.67 -16.23
C ILE A 176 -4.25 -2.73 -14.80
N LEU A 177 -3.26 -1.90 -14.52
CA LEU A 177 -2.74 -1.66 -13.18
C LEU A 177 -3.41 -0.43 -12.58
N VAL A 178 -4.22 -0.62 -11.54
CA VAL A 178 -4.66 0.47 -10.67
C VAL A 178 -3.71 0.54 -9.48
N LEU A 179 -2.90 1.58 -9.41
CA LEU A 179 -2.02 1.90 -8.29
C LEU A 179 -2.68 2.96 -7.42
N THR A 180 -2.97 2.62 -6.17
CA THR A 180 -3.41 3.54 -5.12
C THR A 180 -2.29 3.68 -4.11
N PHE A 181 -1.90 4.91 -3.76
CA PHE A 181 -0.98 5.15 -2.67
C PHE A 181 -1.46 6.27 -1.76
N ILE A 182 -1.15 6.14 -0.48
CA ILE A 182 -1.65 7.00 0.59
C ILE A 182 -0.49 7.31 1.52
N THR A 183 -0.20 8.59 1.72
CA THR A 183 0.86 9.08 2.61
C THR A 183 0.59 10.53 3.00
N ASP A 184 0.92 10.88 4.24
CA ASP A 184 0.85 12.25 4.76
C ASP A 184 2.18 13.00 4.61
N GLU A 185 3.18 12.38 3.99
CA GLU A 185 4.51 12.94 3.77
C GLU A 185 4.85 13.03 2.27
N GLU A 186 5.94 13.72 1.98
CA GLU A 186 6.54 13.71 0.64
C GLU A 186 7.51 12.53 0.48
N ASP A 187 7.56 11.97 -0.73
CA ASP A 187 8.58 11.00 -1.11
C ASP A 187 9.86 11.75 -1.55
N ASP A 188 10.55 12.36 -0.57
CA ASP A 188 11.71 13.24 -0.78
C ASP A 188 13.05 12.50 -0.64
N GLU A 189 13.81 12.44 -1.72
CA GLU A 189 15.17 11.90 -1.76
C GLU A 189 16.14 12.56 -0.75
N ASN A 190 15.91 13.82 -0.35
CA ASN A 190 16.76 14.48 0.64
C ASN A 190 16.63 13.90 2.05
N ASP A 191 15.54 13.17 2.34
CA ASP A 191 15.35 12.44 3.61
C ASP A 191 15.49 10.92 3.46
N ASN A 192 16.17 10.48 2.40
CA ASN A 192 16.19 9.09 1.96
C ASN A 192 14.80 8.57 1.59
N GLY A 193 14.02 9.32 0.80
CA GLY A 193 12.85 8.81 0.09
C GLY A 193 13.19 7.76 -0.97
N SER A 194 12.23 7.42 -1.81
CA SER A 194 12.36 6.52 -2.95
C SER A 194 13.45 7.03 -3.91
N PRO A 195 14.32 6.15 -4.43
CA PRO A 195 15.33 6.55 -5.41
C PRO A 195 14.69 7.05 -6.72
N GLY A 196 15.29 8.07 -7.33
CA GLY A 196 14.82 8.65 -8.59
C GLY A 196 13.73 9.68 -8.38
N GLY A 197 13.22 10.24 -9.47
CA GLY A 197 12.13 11.22 -9.45
C GLY A 197 10.85 10.74 -10.15
N PRO A 198 9.82 11.60 -10.22
CA PRO A 198 8.54 11.29 -10.86
C PRO A 198 8.67 10.69 -12.27
N ALA A 199 9.61 11.18 -13.08
CA ALA A 199 9.83 10.66 -14.43
C ALA A 199 10.44 9.25 -14.45
N ASP A 200 11.30 8.93 -13.48
CA ASP A 200 11.91 7.60 -13.35
C ASP A 200 10.85 6.59 -12.89
N TRP A 201 10.04 6.96 -11.90
CA TRP A 201 8.93 6.15 -11.39
C TRP A 201 7.88 5.90 -12.47
N TYR A 202 7.48 6.94 -13.21
CA TYR A 202 6.57 6.83 -14.35
C TYR A 202 7.12 5.82 -15.38
N SER A 203 8.38 5.98 -15.78
CA SER A 203 9.02 5.11 -16.76
C SER A 203 9.10 3.67 -16.28
N ALA A 204 9.37 3.46 -14.98
CA ALA A 204 9.43 2.14 -14.37
C ALA A 204 8.09 1.43 -14.47
N LEU A 205 6.98 2.07 -14.07
CA LEU A 205 5.64 1.48 -14.12
C LEU A 205 5.19 1.19 -15.56
N VAL A 206 5.37 2.15 -16.46
CA VAL A 206 4.98 2.02 -17.88
C VAL A 206 5.72 0.87 -18.55
N ALA A 207 7.00 0.67 -18.24
CA ALA A 207 7.77 -0.48 -18.73
C ALA A 207 7.20 -1.83 -18.25
N ARG A 208 6.54 -1.88 -17.09
CA ARG A 208 5.88 -3.09 -16.58
C ARG A 208 4.57 -3.41 -17.30
N LYS A 209 3.99 -2.45 -18.01
CA LYS A 209 2.82 -2.62 -18.86
C LYS A 209 3.17 -2.56 -20.35
N GLY A 210 4.33 -3.10 -20.73
CA GLY A 210 4.73 -3.22 -22.13
C GLY A 210 4.98 -1.88 -22.84
N GLY A 211 5.15 -0.79 -22.08
CA GLY A 211 5.25 0.56 -22.64
C GLY A 211 3.90 1.27 -22.80
N ASP A 212 2.80 0.64 -22.38
CA ASP A 212 1.46 1.21 -22.47
C ASP A 212 1.08 1.94 -21.17
N ALA A 213 1.13 3.27 -21.21
CA ALA A 213 0.72 4.12 -20.10
C ALA A 213 -0.81 4.15 -19.91
N SER A 214 -1.60 3.83 -20.94
CA SER A 214 -3.06 3.78 -20.84
C SER A 214 -3.54 2.58 -20.02
N ALA A 215 -2.71 1.54 -19.90
CA ALA A 215 -2.97 0.39 -19.05
C ALA A 215 -2.72 0.66 -17.55
N ILE A 216 -2.52 1.92 -17.14
CA ILE A 216 -2.18 2.31 -15.76
C ILE A 216 -3.10 3.43 -15.31
N VAL A 217 -3.75 3.22 -14.16
CA VAL A 217 -4.49 4.23 -13.41
C VAL A 217 -3.73 4.50 -12.11
N THR A 218 -3.47 5.77 -11.80
CA THR A 218 -2.75 6.17 -10.58
C THR A 218 -3.63 7.05 -9.70
N LEU A 219 -3.83 6.62 -8.46
CA LEU A 219 -4.64 7.27 -7.45
C LEU A 219 -3.74 7.66 -6.28
N GLY A 220 -3.56 8.96 -6.05
CA GLY A 220 -2.73 9.46 -4.95
C GLY A 220 -3.57 10.22 -3.93
N LEU A 221 -3.68 9.70 -2.72
CA LEU A 221 -4.16 10.44 -1.55
C LEU A 221 -2.94 10.99 -0.83
N VAL A 222 -2.66 12.27 -1.04
CA VAL A 222 -1.41 12.92 -0.56
C VAL A 222 -1.67 14.28 0.04
N GLY A 223 -0.70 14.81 0.77
CA GLY A 223 -0.76 16.18 1.27
C GLY A 223 -0.88 17.19 0.12
N ASP A 224 -1.89 18.06 0.20
CA ASP A 224 -2.33 18.94 -0.89
C ASP A 224 -2.34 20.43 -0.50
N SER A 225 -1.71 20.82 0.61
CA SER A 225 -1.69 22.20 1.12
C SER A 225 -1.05 23.21 0.15
N ASN A 226 -0.27 22.74 -0.82
CA ASN A 226 0.31 23.54 -1.92
C ASN A 226 -0.62 23.70 -3.13
N LEU A 227 -1.75 22.97 -3.18
CA LEU A 227 -2.70 23.01 -4.29
C LEU A 227 -3.83 24.02 -4.03
N PRO A 228 -4.42 24.59 -5.10
CA PRO A 228 -5.59 25.45 -4.95
C PRO A 228 -6.77 24.68 -4.32
N ASN A 229 -7.33 25.24 -3.24
CA ASN A 229 -8.40 24.62 -2.45
C ASN A 229 -8.00 23.29 -1.76
N GLY A 230 -6.70 23.11 -1.49
CA GLY A 230 -6.25 21.95 -0.72
C GLY A 230 -6.92 21.88 0.65
N LEU A 231 -7.20 20.66 1.11
CA LEU A 231 -7.85 20.43 2.40
C LEU A 231 -6.84 20.37 3.55
N CYS A 232 -5.60 19.95 3.27
CA CYS A 232 -4.56 19.91 4.28
C CYS A 232 -4.19 21.31 4.77
N PRO A 233 -3.97 21.49 6.09
CA PRO A 233 -3.55 22.78 6.64
C PRO A 233 -2.19 23.20 6.08
N ALA A 234 -2.01 24.51 5.85
CA ALA A 234 -0.77 25.07 5.30
C ALA A 234 0.41 25.08 6.29
N ASP A 235 0.11 24.99 7.59
CA ASP A 235 1.10 24.88 8.66
C ASP A 235 0.94 23.50 9.30
N VAL A 236 2.01 22.69 9.32
CA VAL A 236 2.05 21.43 10.07
C VAL A 236 1.82 21.75 11.54
N ASP A 237 0.75 21.20 12.11
CA ASP A 237 0.41 21.43 13.52
C ASP A 237 1.56 20.90 14.41
N PRO A 238 2.07 21.65 15.40
CA PRO A 238 2.95 21.13 16.44
C PRO A 238 2.40 19.92 17.24
N GLN A 239 1.14 19.53 17.04
CA GLN A 239 0.50 18.31 17.55
C GLN A 239 0.57 17.08 16.60
N MET A 240 1.27 17.18 15.45
CA MET A 240 1.38 16.11 14.42
C MET A 240 0.03 15.80 13.74
N ASP A 241 -0.83 16.80 13.59
CA ASP A 241 -2.13 16.67 12.93
C ASP A 241 -2.05 17.38 11.56
N GLY A 242 -2.10 16.63 10.47
CA GLY A 242 -2.05 17.11 9.09
C GLY A 242 -0.85 16.63 8.27
N ALA A 243 -0.94 16.81 6.95
CA ALA A 243 0.04 16.30 5.98
C ALA A 243 0.95 17.37 5.37
N VAL A 244 2.19 16.99 5.09
CA VAL A 244 3.18 17.78 4.34
C VAL A 244 2.80 17.79 2.85
N PRO A 245 2.89 18.93 2.14
CA PRO A 245 2.62 18.96 0.71
C PRO A 245 3.57 18.03 -0.05
N ALA A 246 3.03 17.23 -0.98
CA ALA A 246 3.80 16.23 -1.73
C ALA A 246 3.89 16.52 -3.25
N PRO A 247 4.52 17.63 -3.69
CA PRO A 247 4.65 17.98 -5.11
C PRO A 247 5.28 16.92 -6.02
N ARG A 248 6.20 16.07 -5.55
CA ARG A 248 6.80 15.01 -6.38
C ARG A 248 5.77 13.92 -6.65
N LEU A 249 5.05 13.46 -5.62
CA LEU A 249 3.96 12.49 -5.76
C LEU A 249 2.81 13.05 -6.61
N GLN A 250 2.42 14.31 -6.39
CA GLN A 250 1.42 15.00 -7.21
C GLN A 250 1.87 15.10 -8.68
N SER A 251 3.15 15.44 -8.92
CA SER A 251 3.72 15.47 -10.27
C SER A 251 3.69 14.09 -10.91
N PHE A 252 4.01 13.03 -10.17
CA PHE A 252 3.99 11.66 -10.67
C PHE A 252 2.58 11.25 -11.12
N VAL A 253 1.56 11.46 -10.29
CA VAL A 253 0.16 11.15 -10.66
C VAL A 253 -0.26 11.96 -11.90
N SER A 254 0.11 13.23 -11.96
CA SER A 254 -0.23 14.12 -13.08
C SER A 254 0.42 13.75 -14.41
N MET A 255 1.40 12.83 -14.42
CA MET A 255 2.01 12.32 -15.65
C MET A 255 1.16 11.26 -16.34
N PHE A 256 0.22 10.61 -15.64
CA PHE A 256 -0.67 9.61 -16.21
C PHE A 256 -1.95 10.26 -16.74
N GLU A 257 -2.43 9.76 -17.88
CA GLU A 257 -3.74 10.17 -18.43
C GLU A 257 -4.87 9.87 -17.45
N TYR A 258 -4.79 8.73 -16.77
CA TYR A 258 -5.73 8.24 -15.77
C TYR A 258 -5.21 8.48 -14.34
N GLY A 259 -4.69 9.68 -14.10
CA GLY A 259 -4.21 10.12 -12.78
C GLY A 259 -5.26 10.90 -12.00
N VAL A 260 -5.50 10.54 -10.73
CA VAL A 260 -6.41 11.25 -9.82
C VAL A 260 -5.69 11.57 -8.50
N ILE A 261 -5.69 12.84 -8.12
CA ILE A 261 -5.13 13.32 -6.85
C ILE A 261 -6.29 13.64 -5.91
N GLY A 262 -6.24 13.09 -4.70
CA GLY A 262 -7.10 13.42 -3.59
C GLY A 262 -6.27 13.94 -2.40
N SER A 263 -6.94 14.66 -1.49
CA SER A 263 -6.30 15.08 -0.25
C SER A 263 -6.27 13.92 0.75
N VAL A 264 -5.11 13.61 1.28
CA VAL A 264 -4.98 12.69 2.42
C VAL A 264 -5.69 13.22 3.67
N CYS A 265 -5.80 14.54 3.84
CA CYS A 265 -6.50 15.16 4.98
C CYS A 265 -8.03 15.18 4.85
N ALA A 266 -8.60 14.54 3.82
CA ALA A 266 -10.04 14.39 3.72
C ALA A 266 -10.55 13.45 4.83
N SER A 267 -11.62 13.85 5.53
CA SER A 267 -12.22 13.05 6.61
C SER A 267 -12.98 11.80 6.13
N ASP A 268 -13.09 11.60 4.82
CA ASP A 268 -13.76 10.49 4.15
C ASP A 268 -13.20 10.36 2.73
N TYR A 269 -12.70 9.18 2.36
CA TYR A 269 -12.18 8.90 1.02
C TYR A 269 -13.22 8.32 0.07
N THR A 270 -14.45 8.07 0.54
CA THR A 270 -15.54 7.55 -0.31
C THR A 270 -15.76 8.42 -1.56
N PRO A 271 -15.84 9.76 -1.48
CA PRO A 271 -16.02 10.59 -2.68
C PRO A 271 -14.86 10.45 -3.68
N PHE A 272 -13.62 10.38 -3.16
CA PHE A 272 -12.43 10.18 -3.98
C PHE A 272 -12.48 8.84 -4.73
N PHE A 273 -12.85 7.75 -4.04
CA PHE A 273 -12.96 6.45 -4.67
C PHE A 273 -14.11 6.35 -5.66
N VAL A 274 -15.24 7.03 -5.41
CA VAL A 274 -16.35 7.12 -6.37
C VAL A 274 -15.91 7.81 -7.67
N ASP A 275 -15.17 8.92 -7.57
CA ASP A 275 -14.63 9.61 -8.74
C ASP A 275 -13.60 8.74 -9.47
N ALA A 276 -12.73 8.04 -8.72
CA ALA A 276 -11.73 7.13 -9.26
C ALA A 276 -12.36 5.96 -10.04
N VAL A 277 -13.49 5.40 -9.59
CA VAL A 277 -14.18 4.32 -10.30
C VAL A 277 -14.54 4.72 -11.73
N SER A 278 -14.97 5.97 -11.94
CA SER A 278 -15.32 6.45 -13.30
C SER A 278 -14.10 6.49 -14.22
N VAL A 279 -12.93 6.83 -13.67
CA VAL A 279 -11.65 6.82 -14.42
C VAL A 279 -11.20 5.40 -14.71
N ILE A 280 -11.32 4.50 -13.73
CA ILE A 280 -10.97 3.08 -13.88
C ILE A 280 -11.88 2.42 -14.92
N ASP A 281 -13.18 2.70 -14.90
CA ASP A 281 -14.15 2.20 -15.88
C ASP A 281 -13.75 2.56 -17.31
N PHE A 282 -13.47 3.85 -17.52
CA PHE A 282 -13.01 4.33 -18.82
C PHE A 282 -11.69 3.70 -19.27
N ALA A 283 -10.72 3.54 -18.36
CA ALA A 283 -9.45 2.89 -18.64
C ALA A 283 -9.62 1.41 -19.00
N CYS A 284 -10.48 0.68 -18.29
CA CYS A 284 -10.83 -0.71 -18.59
C CYS A 284 -11.47 -0.84 -19.98
N ASP A 285 -12.42 0.02 -20.32
CA ASP A 285 -13.10 0.02 -21.62
C ASP A 285 -12.17 0.35 -22.79
N SER A 286 -11.16 1.18 -22.53
CA SER A 286 -10.19 1.62 -23.54
C SER A 286 -8.99 0.67 -23.69
N PHE A 287 -8.78 -0.21 -22.72
CA PHE A 287 -7.63 -1.11 -22.70
C PHE A 287 -7.81 -2.29 -23.65
N GLU A 288 -6.85 -2.47 -24.56
CA GLU A 288 -6.76 -3.64 -25.43
C GLU A 288 -5.66 -4.58 -24.91
N PRO A 289 -6.00 -5.77 -24.39
CA PRO A 289 -5.01 -6.73 -23.94
C PRO A 289 -4.03 -7.11 -25.07
N PRO A 290 -2.73 -7.30 -24.76
CA PRO A 290 -1.77 -7.77 -25.76
C PRO A 290 -2.14 -9.17 -26.28
N GLU A 291 -1.93 -9.40 -27.58
CA GLU A 291 -2.16 -10.69 -28.27
C GLU A 291 -1.21 -11.82 -27.83
#